data_AF-A0A519VGX1-F1
#
_entry.id   AF-A0A519VGX1-F1
#
_cell.length_a   1.000
_cell.length_b   1.000
_cell.length_c   1.000
_cell.angle_alpha   90.00
_cell.angle_beta   90.00
_cell.angle_gamma   90.00
#
_symmetry.space_group_name_H-M   'P 1'
#
loop_
_entity.id
_entity.type
_entity.pdbx_description
1 polymer ?
#
loop_
_entity_poly.entity_id
_entity_poly.type
_entity_poly.pdbx_seq_one_letter_code
_entity_poly.pdbx_strand_id
1 'polypeptide(L)' 'MNAAIIFIYILVGLWLVSIIWALNDIAKHPYKKKIKKLIWTNIVVIFPFGGLIIYFLMGRKNLSEA' A
#
# COMPACT_ATOMS: atom_id res chain seq x y z
N MET A 1 19.75 -3.74 -24.01
CA MET A 1 18.86 -4.32 -22.97
C MET A 1 17.54 -4.66 -23.64
N ASN A 2 16.98 -5.86 -23.41
CA ASN A 2 15.76 -6.30 -24.10
C ASN A 2 14.57 -5.39 -23.71
N ALA A 3 13.73 -5.00 -24.66
CA ALA A 3 12.57 -4.13 -24.42
C ALA A 3 11.60 -4.74 -23.39
N ALA A 4 11.42 -6.06 -23.41
CA ALA A 4 10.60 -6.76 -22.42
C ALA A 4 11.17 -6.63 -20.99
N ILE A 5 12.49 -6.64 -20.84
CA ILE A 5 13.16 -6.49 -19.54
C ILE A 5 12.96 -5.06 -19.00
N ILE A 6 13.09 -4.04 -19.86
CA ILE A 6 12.83 -2.64 -19.50
C ILE A 6 11.38 -2.49 -19.01
N PHE A 7 10.42 -3.07 -19.72
CA PHE A 7 9.01 -3.02 -19.36
C PHE A 7 8.73 -3.65 -17.98
N ILE A 8 9.35 -4.81 -17.69
CA ILE A 8 9.23 -5.45 -16.38
C ILE A 8 9.79 -4.56 -15.26
N TYR A 9 10.94 -3.91 -15.47
CA TYR A 9 11.50 -3.01 -14.47
C TYR A 9 10.60 -1.81 -14.17
N ILE A 10 9.95 -1.25 -15.19
CA ILE A 10 9.00 -0.14 -15.02
C ILE A 10 7.79 -0.61 -14.20
N LEU A 11 7.23 -1.79 -14.51
CA LEU A 11 6.11 -2.37 -13.77
C LEU A 11 6.45 -2.61 -12.29
N VAL A 12 7.61 -3.21 -12.03
CA VAL A 12 8.09 -3.45 -10.65
C VAL A 12 8.32 -2.14 -9.93
N GLY A 13 8.90 -1.14 -10.59
CA GLY A 13 9.11 0.20 -10.03
C GLY A 13 7.79 0.87 -9.63
N LEU A 14 6.81 0.87 -10.52
CA LEU A 14 5.46 1.41 -10.24
C LEU A 14 4.78 0.70 -9.07
N TRP A 15 4.95 -0.63 -8.99
CA TRP A 15 4.39 -1.42 -7.90
C TRP A 15 5.03 -1.05 -6.55
N LEU A 16 6.35 -0.95 -6.49
CA LEU A 16 7.06 -0.52 -5.27
C LEU A 16 6.67 0.89 -4.84
N VAL A 17 6.56 1.83 -5.79
CA VAL A 17 6.11 3.19 -5.51
C VAL A 17 4.69 3.20 -4.93
N SER A 18 3.81 2.33 -5.44
CA SER A 18 2.44 2.20 -4.92
C SER A 18 2.41 1.68 -3.48
N ILE A 19 3.29 0.74 -3.12
CA ILE A 19 3.40 0.23 -1.75
C ILE A 19 3.86 1.34 -0.81
N ILE A 20 4.93 2.06 -1.18
CA ILE A 20 5.44 3.17 -0.37
C ILE A 20 4.37 4.25 -0.19
N TRP A 21 3.64 4.56 -1.26
CA TRP A 21 2.53 5.50 -1.19
C TRP A 21 1.44 5.04 -0.21
N ALA A 22 1.02 3.77 -0.28
CA ALA A 22 0.03 3.22 0.65
C ALA A 22 0.49 3.28 2.10
N LEU A 23 1.75 2.94 2.38
CA LEU A 23 2.34 3.04 3.72
C LEU A 23 2.37 4.49 4.23
N ASN A 24 2.72 5.45 3.37
CA ASN A 24 2.70 6.86 3.71
C ASN A 24 1.27 7.37 3.99
N ASP A 25 0.29 6.93 3.19
CA ASP A 25 -1.13 7.25 3.42
C ASP A 25 -1.60 6.70 4.77
N ILE A 26 -1.27 5.46 5.12
CA ILE A 26 -1.54 4.88 6.44
C ILE A 26 -0.87 5.71 7.54
N ALA A 27 0.41 6.06 7.37
CA ALA A 27 1.21 6.77 8.36
C ALA A 27 0.65 8.16 8.70
N LYS A 28 0.04 8.86 7.74
CA LYS A 28 -0.58 10.19 7.93
C LYS A 28 -1.82 10.19 8.83
N HIS A 29 -2.44 9.04 9.08
CA HIS A 29 -3.63 8.97 9.91
C HIS A 29 -3.32 9.19 11.41
N PRO A 30 -4.26 9.80 12.18
CA PRO A 30 -4.03 10.20 13.57
C PRO A 30 -3.72 9.01 14.50
N TYR A 31 -2.93 9.29 15.54
CA TYR A 31 -2.42 8.30 16.52
C TYR A 31 -3.52 7.57 17.31
N LYS A 32 -4.70 8.17 17.46
CA LYS A 32 -5.87 7.53 18.07
C LYS A 32 -6.29 6.24 17.33
N LYS A 33 -5.86 6.07 16.07
CA LYS A 33 -6.14 4.89 15.22
C LYS A 33 -4.98 3.89 15.15
N LYS A 34 -4.07 3.90 16.14
CA LYS A 34 -2.84 3.11 16.17
C LYS A 34 -3.01 1.63 15.80
N ILE A 35 -4.00 0.94 16.38
CA ILE A 35 -4.24 -0.49 16.12
C ILE A 35 -4.66 -0.70 14.65
N LYS A 36 -5.58 0.12 14.14
CA LYS A 36 -6.01 0.05 12.74
C LYS A 36 -4.87 0.34 11.76
N LYS A 37 -4.00 1.30 12.08
CA LYS A 37 -2.78 1.58 11.28
C LYS A 37 -1.86 0.36 11.23
N LEU A 38 -1.63 -0.29 12.36
CA LEU A 38 -0.81 -1.51 12.45
C LEU A 38 -1.38 -2.64 11.60
N ILE A 39 -2.70 -2.89 11.69
CA ILE A 39 -3.38 -3.92 10.89
C ILE A 39 -3.21 -3.63 9.40
N TRP A 40 -3.53 -2.42 8.94
CA TRP A 40 -3.42 -2.07 7.53
C TRP A 40 -2.00 -2.07 7.00
N THR A 41 -1.03 -1.63 7.83
CA THR A 41 0.39 -1.71 7.49
C THR A 41 0.81 -3.16 7.29
N ASN A 42 0.46 -4.07 8.21
CA ASN A 42 0.80 -5.48 8.09
C ASN A 42 0.13 -6.14 6.88
N ILE A 43 -1.13 -5.80 6.57
CA ILE A 43 -1.81 -6.30 5.38
C ILE A 43 -1.06 -5.90 4.11
N VAL A 44 -0.67 -4.63 3.98
CA VAL A 44 0.04 -4.12 2.80
C VAL A 44 1.47 -4.67 2.71
N VAL A 45 2.17 -4.88 3.83
CA VAL A 45 3.54 -5.40 3.83
C VAL A 45 3.60 -6.91 3.57
N ILE A 46 2.73 -7.70 4.22
CA ILE A 46 2.74 -9.17 4.09
C ILE A 46 2.13 -9.60 2.76
N PHE A 47 1.10 -8.89 2.28
CA PHE A 47 0.45 -9.16 1.01
C PHE A 47 0.56 -7.94 0.08
N PRO A 48 1.73 -7.67 -0.51
CA PRO A 48 1.96 -6.41 -1.22
C PRO A 48 1.16 -6.24 -2.52
N PHE A 49 0.67 -7.32 -3.13
CA PHE A 49 -0.30 -7.24 -4.23
C PHE A 49 -1.74 -7.13 -3.71
N GLY A 50 -2.21 -8.17 -3.02
CA GLY A 50 -3.61 -8.23 -2.56
C GLY A 50 -3.94 -7.19 -1.49
N GLY A 51 -3.05 -7.00 -0.52
CA GLY A 51 -3.18 -6.01 0.54
C GLY A 51 -3.20 -4.57 0.04
N LEU A 52 -2.47 -4.26 -1.02
CA LEU A 52 -2.50 -2.94 -1.65
C LEU A 52 -3.84 -2.66 -2.34
N ILE A 53 -4.38 -3.65 -3.06
CA ILE A 53 -5.71 -3.58 -3.66
C ILE A 53 -6.78 -3.41 -2.56
N ILE A 54 -6.74 -4.25 -1.52
CA ILE A 54 -7.72 -4.21 -0.43
C ILE A 54 -7.62 -2.89 0.36
N TYR A 55 -6.40 -2.38 0.56
CA TYR A 55 -6.18 -1.08 1.19
C TYR A 55 -6.82 0.06 0.38
N PHE A 56 -6.64 0.05 -0.94
CA PHE A 56 -7.21 1.04 -1.82
C PHE A 56 -8.74 1.02 -1.82
N LEU A 57 -9.34 -0.17 -1.86
CA LEU A 57 -10.80 -0.35 -1.92
C LEU A 57 -11.50 -0.05 -0.58
N MET A 58 -10.91 -0.52 0.54
CA MET A 58 -11.57 -0.52 1.85
C MET A 58 -10.75 0.15 2.94
N GLY A 59 -9.42 -0.01 2.93
CA GLY A 59 -8.55 0.46 4.01
C GLY A 59 -8.58 1.97 4.21
N ARG A 60 -8.56 2.74 3.12
CA ARG A 60 -8.66 4.21 3.21
C ARG A 60 -9.95 4.68 3.88
N LYS A 61 -11.09 4.08 3.53
CA LYS A 61 -12.39 4.41 4.14
C LYS A 61 -12.42 4.02 5.61
N ASN A 62 -11.95 2.81 5.94
CA ASN A 62 -11.92 2.31 7.32
C ASN A 62 -11.04 3.17 8.25
N LEU A 63 -9.92 3.69 7.73
CA LEU A 63 -9.03 4.60 8.45
C LEU A 63 -9.56 6.03 8.51
N SER A 64 -10.41 6.46 7.57
CA SER A 64 -11.08 7.77 7.58
C SER A 64 -12.29 7.81 8.52
N GLU A 65 -13.18 6.81 8.45
CA GLU A 65 -14.52 6.79 9.07
C GLU A 65 -14.55 6.38 10.57
N ALA A 66 -13.41 5.96 11.13
CA ALA A 66 -13.28 5.56 12.54
C ALA A 66 -12.97 6.71 13.50
#